data_AF-A0A947EAV3-F1
#
_entry.id   AF-A0A947EAV3-F1
#
_cell.length_a   1.000
_cell.length_b   1.000
_cell.length_c   1.000
_cell.angle_alpha   90.00
_cell.angle_beta   90.00
_cell.angle_gamma   90.00
#
_symmetry.space_group_name_H-M   'P 1'
#
loop_
_entity.id
_entity.type
_entity.pdbx_description
1 polymer ?
#
loop_
_entity_poly.entity_id
_entity_poly.type
_entity_poly.pdbx_seq_one_letter_code
_entity_poly.pdbx_strand_id
1 'polypeptide(L)'
;MSDEPVFSDTADWTWVLERPCAQCGFDASSAHAYDVPNLLRANAFRWREILAGDPDELRKRPRPDKWSPLEYAFHVRDVFELYDHRLQLMLEEDAPHYENWNQDETAVEKNYRAADPAVVSEELS
;
A
#
# COMPACT_ATOMS: atom_id res chain seq x y z
N MET A 1 -9.28 16.45 19.06
CA MET A 1 -9.93 15.28 18.45
C MET A 1 -8.95 14.15 18.62
N SER A 2 -9.33 13.14 19.40
CA SER A 2 -8.43 12.10 19.88
C SER A 2 -7.81 11.34 18.71
N ASP A 3 -6.48 11.27 18.71
CA ASP A 3 -5.65 10.54 17.77
C ASP A 3 -5.68 9.05 18.15
N GLU A 4 -6.87 8.44 18.03
CA GLU A 4 -7.02 7.01 18.31
C GLU A 4 -6.23 6.24 17.25
N PRO A 5 -5.30 5.36 17.65
CA PRO A 5 -4.46 4.64 16.71
C PRO A 5 -5.35 3.80 15.79
N VAL A 6 -5.04 3.85 14.49
CA VAL A 6 -5.58 2.88 13.54
C VAL A 6 -5.15 1.50 14.04
N PHE A 7 -6.11 0.58 14.12
CA PHE A 7 -5.91 -0.76 14.68
C PHE A 7 -4.60 -1.36 14.21
N SER A 8 -3.77 -1.84 15.15
CA SER A 8 -2.67 -2.74 14.85
C SER A 8 -3.21 -3.89 14.01
N ASP A 9 -2.68 -4.00 12.81
CA ASP A 9 -3.07 -5.06 11.90
C ASP A 9 -2.64 -6.42 12.45
N THR A 10 -3.63 -7.18 12.92
CA THR A 10 -3.47 -8.53 13.47
C THR A 10 -3.95 -9.60 12.48
N ALA A 11 -4.30 -9.20 11.26
CA ALA A 11 -4.79 -10.12 10.26
C ALA A 11 -3.64 -11.00 9.75
N ASP A 12 -3.89 -12.31 9.68
CA ASP A 12 -3.01 -13.23 8.97
C ASP A 12 -3.24 -13.08 7.46
N TRP A 13 -2.50 -12.18 6.81
CA TRP A 13 -2.63 -11.95 5.37
C TRP A 13 -2.28 -13.15 4.51
N THR A 14 -1.68 -14.22 5.05
CA THR A 14 -1.32 -15.39 4.26
C THR A 14 -2.54 -16.18 3.78
N TRP A 15 -3.74 -15.94 4.34
CA TRP A 15 -4.98 -16.56 3.85
C TRP A 15 -5.21 -16.32 2.35
N VAL A 16 -4.68 -15.23 1.77
CA VAL A 16 -4.82 -14.91 0.33
C VAL A 16 -4.18 -15.97 -0.56
N LEU A 17 -3.28 -16.81 -0.02
CA LEU A 17 -2.67 -17.93 -0.72
C LEU A 17 -3.59 -19.15 -0.80
N GLU A 18 -4.64 -19.20 0.03
CA GLU A 18 -5.52 -20.36 0.16
C GLU A 18 -6.84 -20.20 -0.61
N ARG A 19 -7.27 -18.96 -0.85
CA ARG A 19 -8.58 -18.66 -1.46
C ARG A 19 -8.64 -17.27 -2.11
N PRO A 20 -9.54 -17.06 -3.10
CA PRO A 20 -9.80 -15.74 -3.64
C PRO A 20 -10.34 -14.75 -2.61
N CYS A 21 -9.97 -13.48 -2.76
CA CYS A 21 -10.48 -12.39 -1.94
C CYS A 21 -11.96 -12.13 -2.23
N ALA A 22 -12.82 -12.25 -1.23
CA ALA A 22 -14.26 -12.02 -1.39
C ALA A 22 -14.64 -10.55 -1.64
N GLN A 23 -13.74 -9.60 -1.35
CA GLN A 23 -14.00 -8.17 -1.50
C GLN A 23 -13.63 -7.65 -2.89
N CYS A 24 -12.45 -8.03 -3.41
CA CYS A 24 -11.95 -7.53 -4.69
C CYS A 24 -11.84 -8.60 -5.78
N GLY A 25 -12.08 -9.87 -5.45
CA GLY A 25 -12.01 -11.00 -6.38
C GLY A 25 -10.59 -11.45 -6.74
N PHE A 26 -9.55 -10.86 -6.16
CA PHE A 26 -8.16 -11.26 -6.43
C PHE A 26 -7.91 -12.72 -6.04
N ASP A 27 -7.38 -13.52 -6.96
CA ASP A 27 -7.04 -14.92 -6.76
C ASP A 27 -5.53 -15.13 -6.97
N ALA A 28 -4.79 -15.25 -5.86
CA ALA A 28 -3.35 -15.43 -5.89
C ALA A 28 -2.93 -16.73 -6.57
N SER A 29 -3.79 -17.77 -6.57
CA SER A 29 -3.48 -19.06 -7.20
C SER A 29 -3.42 -18.98 -8.73
N SER A 30 -4.05 -17.94 -9.31
CA SER A 30 -4.09 -17.68 -10.74
C SER A 30 -3.01 -16.70 -11.23
N ALA A 31 -2.28 -16.05 -10.32
CA ALA A 31 -1.27 -15.05 -10.65
C ALA A 31 0.11 -15.69 -10.77
N HIS A 32 0.70 -15.68 -11.96
CA HIS A 32 2.07 -16.15 -12.18
C HIS A 32 3.08 -15.03 -11.96
N ALA A 33 4.34 -15.39 -11.68
CA ALA A 33 5.41 -14.43 -11.46
C ALA A 33 5.58 -13.44 -12.64
N TYR A 34 5.36 -13.91 -13.88
CA TYR A 34 5.43 -13.06 -15.08
C TYR A 34 4.27 -12.07 -15.22
N ASP A 35 3.17 -12.24 -14.47
CA ASP A 35 2.04 -11.32 -14.46
C ASP A 35 2.27 -10.13 -13.51
N VAL A 36 3.12 -10.32 -12.49
CA VAL A 36 3.37 -9.34 -11.42
C VAL A 36 3.73 -7.95 -11.94
N PRO A 37 4.63 -7.77 -12.94
CA PRO A 37 4.96 -6.44 -13.44
C PRO A 37 3.75 -5.69 -14.03
N ASN A 38 2.83 -6.39 -14.69
CA ASN A 38 1.63 -5.78 -15.25
C ASN A 38 0.59 -5.48 -14.16
N LEU A 39 0.46 -6.37 -13.18
CA LEU A 39 -0.44 -6.18 -12.03
C LEU A 39 -0.03 -4.97 -11.19
N LEU A 40 1.28 -4.79 -10.92
CA LEU A 40 1.79 -3.64 -10.19
C LEU A 40 1.52 -2.32 -10.92
N ARG A 41 1.84 -2.24 -12.22
CA ARG A 41 1.56 -1.03 -13.02
C ARG A 41 0.08 -0.71 -13.10
N ALA A 42 -0.77 -1.72 -13.28
CA ALA A 42 -2.22 -1.53 -13.30
C ALA A 42 -2.74 -1.04 -11.93
N ASN A 43 -2.17 -1.53 -10.82
CA ASN A 43 -2.50 -1.05 -9.48
C ASN A 43 -2.08 0.42 -9.29
N ALA A 44 -0.84 0.76 -9.65
CA ALA A 44 -0.31 2.12 -9.57
C ALA A 44 -1.18 3.11 -10.37
N PHE A 45 -1.55 2.74 -11.60
CA PHE A 45 -2.42 3.55 -12.46
C PHE A 45 -3.78 3.84 -11.83
N ARG A 46 -4.43 2.86 -11.20
CA ARG A 46 -5.73 3.05 -10.51
C ARG A 46 -5.62 4.06 -9.36
N TRP A 47 -4.51 4.07 -8.63
CA TRP A 47 -4.29 5.07 -7.59
C TRP A 47 -4.16 6.48 -8.16
N ARG A 48 -3.50 6.64 -9.31
CA ARG A 48 -3.43 7.94 -9.99
C ARG A 48 -4.82 8.46 -10.38
N GLU A 49 -5.71 7.59 -10.86
CA GLU A 49 -7.10 7.97 -11.16
C GLU A 49 -7.86 8.43 -9.91
N ILE A 50 -7.66 7.75 -8.78
CA ILE A 50 -8.25 8.14 -7.49
C ILE A 50 -7.69 9.50 -7.03
N LEU A 51 -6.37 9.68 -7.07
CA LEU A 51 -5.68 10.89 -6.62
C LEU A 51 -5.96 12.14 -7.47
N ALA A 52 -6.52 11.98 -8.66
CA ALA A 52 -7.02 13.08 -9.49
C ALA A 52 -8.37 13.66 -8.99
N GLY A 53 -8.97 13.07 -7.95
CA GLY A 53 -10.21 13.52 -7.34
C GLY A 53 -10.07 14.81 -6.51
N ASP A 54 -11.15 15.17 -5.82
CA ASP A 54 -11.19 16.34 -4.94
C ASP A 54 -10.23 16.17 -3.75
N PRO A 55 -9.23 17.06 -3.58
CA PRO A 55 -8.25 16.97 -2.49
C PRO A 55 -8.86 16.96 -1.07
N ASP A 56 -10.04 17.56 -0.86
CA ASP A 56 -10.68 17.56 0.45
C ASP A 56 -11.31 16.19 0.77
N GLU A 57 -11.94 15.55 -0.23
CA GLU A 57 -12.49 14.20 -0.09
C GLU A 57 -11.38 13.14 0.03
N LEU A 58 -10.24 13.33 -0.67
CA LEU A 58 -9.07 12.45 -0.55
C LEU A 58 -8.49 12.40 0.87
N ARG A 59 -8.64 13.45 1.66
CA ARG A 59 -8.16 13.55 3.05
C ARG A 59 -9.17 13.09 4.08
N LYS A 60 -10.41 12.87 3.67
CA LYS A 60 -11.50 12.52 4.58
C LYS A 60 -11.44 11.04 4.90
N ARG A 61 -11.19 10.74 6.18
CA ARG A 61 -11.38 9.39 6.70
C ARG A 61 -12.87 9.06 6.74
N PRO A 62 -13.33 7.97 6.10
CA PRO A 62 -14.75 7.60 6.09
C PRO A 62 -15.24 7.19 7.49
N ARG A 63 -14.32 6.71 8.35
CA ARG A 63 -14.52 6.41 9.77
C ARG A 63 -13.21 6.63 10.53
N PRO A 64 -13.24 6.86 11.85
CA PRO A 64 -12.01 7.06 12.64
C PRO A 64 -10.99 5.92 12.50
N ASP A 65 -11.47 4.68 12.39
CA ASP A 65 -10.70 3.43 12.27
C ASP A 65 -10.23 3.10 10.84
N LYS A 66 -10.45 3.99 9.88
CA LYS A 66 -10.12 3.77 8.47
C LYS A 66 -9.35 4.95 7.90
N TRP A 67 -8.21 4.64 7.27
CA TRP A 67 -7.45 5.61 6.52
C TRP A 67 -8.28 6.25 5.40
N SER A 68 -7.95 7.50 5.11
CA SER A 68 -8.47 8.23 3.96
C SER A 68 -7.88 7.67 2.66
N PRO A 69 -8.49 7.97 1.49
CA PRO A 69 -7.91 7.59 0.21
C PRO A 69 -6.45 8.01 0.02
N LEU A 70 -6.08 9.23 0.47
CA LEU A 70 -4.70 9.72 0.38
C LEU A 70 -3.73 8.90 1.24
N GLU A 71 -4.14 8.57 2.47
CA GLU A 71 -3.32 7.75 3.36
C GLU A 71 -3.09 6.34 2.80
N TYR A 72 -4.12 5.72 2.21
CA TYR A 72 -3.96 4.43 1.53
C TYR A 72 -3.05 4.53 0.30
N ALA A 73 -3.17 5.60 -0.50
CA ALA A 73 -2.31 5.78 -1.66
C ALA A 73 -0.83 5.93 -1.27
N PHE A 74 -0.54 6.73 -0.24
CA PHE A 74 0.81 6.88 0.29
C PHE A 74 1.35 5.54 0.82
N HIS A 75 0.52 4.79 1.54
CA HIS A 75 0.88 3.45 2.00
C HIS A 75 1.25 2.52 0.84
N VAL A 76 0.47 2.50 -0.25
CA VAL A 76 0.80 1.68 -1.43
C VAL A 76 2.11 2.12 -2.07
N ARG A 77 2.38 3.43 -2.13
CA ARG A 77 3.66 3.96 -2.59
C ARG A 77 4.83 3.41 -1.76
N ASP A 78 4.72 3.47 -0.44
CA ASP A 78 5.76 2.98 0.47
C ASP A 78 5.92 1.45 0.40
N VAL A 79 4.84 0.71 0.15
CA VAL A 79 4.91 -0.73 -0.13
C VAL A 79 5.71 -0.99 -1.41
N PHE A 80 5.52 -0.22 -2.48
CA PHE A 80 6.32 -0.37 -3.69
C PHE A 80 7.80 -0.07 -3.47
N GLU A 81 8.13 1.01 -2.75
CA GLU A 81 9.52 1.32 -2.37
C GLU A 81 10.15 0.20 -1.53
N LEU A 82 9.43 -0.31 -0.53
CA LEU A 82 9.91 -1.39 0.34
C LEU A 82 10.19 -2.68 -0.44
N TYR A 83 9.29 -3.06 -1.35
CA TYR A 83 9.45 -4.29 -2.13
C TYR A 83 10.48 -4.15 -3.25
N ASP A 84 10.68 -2.96 -3.81
CA ASP A 84 11.81 -2.70 -4.71
C ASP A 84 13.14 -2.88 -3.96
N HIS A 85 13.28 -2.29 -2.76
CA HIS A 85 14.46 -2.50 -1.92
C HIS A 85 14.70 -3.99 -1.61
N ARG A 86 13.66 -4.72 -1.20
CA ARG A 86 13.77 -6.17 -0.93
C ARG A 86 14.12 -6.98 -2.17
N LEU A 87 13.63 -6.58 -3.34
CA LEU A 87 14.02 -7.20 -4.61
C LEU A 87 15.50 -6.97 -4.89
N GLN A 88 16.04 -5.77 -4.66
CA GLN A 88 17.48 -5.54 -4.81
C GLN A 88 18.29 -6.42 -3.86
N LEU A 89 17.88 -6.56 -2.60
CA LEU A 89 18.52 -7.48 -1.65
C LEU A 89 18.53 -8.94 -2.16
N MET A 90 17.43 -9.42 -2.75
CA MET A 90 17.37 -10.76 -3.37
C MET A 90 18.33 -10.94 -4.55
N LEU A 91 18.67 -9.87 -5.26
CA LEU A 91 19.54 -9.90 -6.42
C LEU A 91 21.02 -9.75 -6.05
N GLU A 92 21.31 -9.03 -4.96
CA GLU A 92 22.66 -8.64 -4.57
C GLU A 92 23.26 -9.50 -3.45
N GLU A 93 22.43 -10.13 -2.62
CA GLU A 93 22.88 -10.85 -1.42
C GLU A 93 22.51 -12.34 -1.43
N ASP A 94 23.39 -13.16 -0.85
CA ASP A 94 23.08 -14.55 -0.53
C ASP A 94 22.35 -14.62 0.82
N ALA A 95 21.14 -15.17 0.83
CA ALA A 95 20.26 -15.29 2.00
C ALA A 95 19.96 -13.94 2.71
N PRO A 96 19.32 -12.98 1.99
CA PRO A 96 19.05 -11.65 2.52
C PRO A 96 18.12 -11.68 3.74
N HIS A 97 18.35 -10.76 4.66
CA HIS A 97 17.46 -10.49 5.78
C HIS A 97 16.51 -9.34 5.43
N TYR A 98 15.21 -9.53 5.67
CA TYR A 98 14.22 -8.47 5.51
C TYR A 98 13.79 -7.95 6.87
N GLU A 99 14.07 -6.67 7.13
CA GLU A 99 13.58 -6.02 8.33
C GLU A 99 12.05 -6.00 8.37
N ASN A 100 11.51 -6.18 9.57
CA ASN A 100 10.08 -6.01 9.79
C ASN A 100 9.72 -4.54 9.61
N TRP A 101 8.60 -4.27 8.94
CA TRP A 101 8.13 -2.92 8.68
C TRP A 101 6.75 -2.74 9.30
N ASN A 102 6.60 -1.73 10.15
CA ASN A 102 5.32 -1.38 10.76
C ASN A 102 4.69 -0.23 9.96
N GLN A 103 3.66 -0.55 9.19
CA GLN A 103 2.97 0.42 8.35
C GLN A 103 2.25 1.52 9.15
N ASP A 104 1.76 1.21 10.36
CA ASP A 104 1.01 2.16 11.18
C ASP A 104 1.95 3.19 11.81
N GLU A 105 3.11 2.74 12.31
CA GLU A 105 4.17 3.63 12.79
C GLU A 105 4.69 4.51 11.64
N THR A 106 4.96 3.93 10.48
CA THR A 106 5.43 4.68 9.30
C THR A 106 4.43 5.74 8.85
N ALA A 107 3.12 5.42 8.87
CA ALA A 107 2.07 6.37 8.50
C ALA A 107 2.03 7.60 9.40
N VAL A 108 2.32 7.42 10.71
CA VAL A 108 2.44 8.50 11.69
C VAL A 108 3.74 9.28 11.47
N GLU A 109 4.88 8.58 11.38
CA GLU A 109 6.20 9.19 11.23
C GLU A 109 6.33 10.06 9.96
N LYS A 110 5.83 9.55 8.83
CA LYS A 110 5.82 10.27 7.55
C LYS A 110 4.62 11.19 7.37
N ASN A 111 3.69 11.21 8.34
CA ASN A 111 2.47 12.02 8.31
C ASN A 111 1.69 11.92 6.99
N TYR A 112 1.25 10.70 6.64
CA TYR A 112 0.55 10.44 5.37
C TYR A 112 -0.64 11.37 5.12
N ARG A 113 -1.30 11.82 6.20
CA ARG A 113 -2.45 12.75 6.15
C ARG A 113 -2.12 14.11 5.55
N ALA A 114 -0.87 14.56 5.68
CA ALA A 114 -0.39 15.84 5.21
C ALA A 114 0.30 15.76 3.84
N ALA A 115 0.32 14.58 3.21
CA ALA A 115 0.93 14.41 1.91
C ALA A 115 0.28 15.30 0.84
N ASP A 116 1.05 15.59 -0.21
CA ASP A 116 0.55 16.20 -1.43
C ASP A 116 0.06 15.08 -2.39
N PRO A 117 -1.24 15.01 -2.72
CA PRO A 117 -1.77 14.02 -3.65
C PRO A 117 -1.06 14.02 -5.01
N ALA A 118 -0.58 15.18 -5.48
CA ALA A 118 0.13 15.28 -6.76
C ALA A 118 1.48 14.57 -6.70
N VAL A 119 2.25 14.80 -5.62
CA VAL A 119 3.55 14.13 -5.40
C VAL A 119 3.37 12.62 -5.30
N VAL A 120 2.42 12.16 -4.48
CA VAL A 120 2.13 10.72 -4.34
C VAL A 120 1.71 10.10 -5.67
N SER A 121 0.93 10.83 -6.48
CA SER A 121 0.53 10.36 -7.81
C SER A 121 1.69 10.27 -8.80
N GLU A 122 2.71 11.13 -8.70
CA GLU A 122 3.91 11.08 -9.54
C GLU A 122 4.82 9.92 -9.14
N GLU A 123 4.95 9.66 -7.84
CA GLU A 123 5.72 8.52 -7.32
C GLU A 123 5.09 7.16 -7.66
N LEU A 124 3.77 7.12 -7.94
CA LEU A 124 3.02 5.94 -8.39
C LEU A 124 2.94 5.83 -9.93
N SER A 125 3.94 6.29 -10.68
CA SER A 125 3.95 6.30 -12.15
C SER A 125 4.88 5.30 -12.82
#